data_AF-X1BLJ4-F1
#
_entry.id   AF-X1BLJ4-F1
#
_cell.length_a   1.000
_cell.length_b   1.000
_cell.length_c   1.000
_cell.angle_alpha   90.00
_cell.angle_beta   90.00
_cell.angle_gamma   90.00
#
_symmetry.space_group_name_H-M   'P 1'
#
loop_
_entity.id
_entity.type
_entity.pdbx_description
1 polymer ?
#
loop_
_entity_poly.entity_id
_entity_poly.type
_entity_poly.pdbx_seq_one_letter_code
_entity_poly.pdbx_strand_id
1 'polypeptide(L)' 'SVGYGASFKGVSALLTMLNSCAPGIAVVNIDNGFGAGYMASLINHMGREK' A
#
# COMPACT_ATOMS: atom_id res chain seq x y z
N SER A 1 -8.42 10.51 6.83
CA SER A 1 -8.68 11.34 5.64
C SER A 1 -8.95 10.41 4.48
N VAL A 2 -10.11 10.50 3.83
CA VAL A 2 -10.50 9.67 2.67
C VAL A 2 -10.01 10.28 1.35
N GLY A 3 -8.77 10.78 1.35
CA GLY A 3 -8.16 11.65 0.33
C GLY A 3 -7.86 10.98 -1.02
N TYR A 4 -8.69 10.03 -1.46
CA TYR A 4 -8.52 9.26 -2.69
C TYR A 4 -8.91 10.05 -3.97
N GLY A 5 -9.10 11.37 -3.87
CA GLY A 5 -9.64 12.23 -4.94
C GLY A 5 -11.12 11.94 -5.19
N ALA A 6 -11.91 12.93 -5.62
CA ALA A 6 -13.35 12.83 -5.84
C ALA A 6 -13.79 11.91 -7.01
N SER A 7 -12.96 10.91 -7.37
CA SER A 7 -13.13 10.06 -8.55
C SER A 7 -13.06 8.58 -8.17
N PHE A 8 -14.08 7.81 -8.55
CA PHE A 8 -14.11 6.34 -8.56
C PHE A 8 -13.60 5.62 -7.29
N LYS A 9 -13.92 6.10 -6.09
CA LYS A 9 -13.62 5.42 -4.81
C LYS A 9 -12.14 4.99 -4.67
N GLY A 10 -11.20 5.79 -5.21
CA GLY A 10 -9.77 5.54 -5.10
C GLY A 10 -9.16 4.60 -6.13
N VAL A 11 -9.89 4.23 -7.19
CA VAL A 11 -9.31 3.50 -8.33
C VAL A 11 -8.17 4.29 -9.00
N SER A 12 -8.32 5.61 -9.13
CA SER A 12 -7.24 6.47 -9.64
C SER A 12 -6.00 6.40 -8.76
N ALA A 13 -6.17 6.50 -7.44
CA ALA A 13 -5.08 6.40 -6.47
C ALA A 13 -4.40 5.02 -6.51
N LEU A 14 -5.18 3.93 -6.58
CA LEU A 14 -4.64 2.57 -6.69
C LEU A 14 -3.81 2.41 -7.96
N LEU A 15 -4.33 2.86 -9.11
CA LEU A 15 -3.64 2.75 -10.39
C LEU A 15 -2.38 3.61 -10.44
N THR A 16 -2.43 4.83 -9.87
CA THR A 16 -1.24 5.67 -9.71
C THR A 16 -0.16 4.96 -8.90
N MET A 17 -0.50 4.31 -7.79
CA MET A 17 0.48 3.61 -6.95
C MET A 17 1.03 2.36 -7.64
N LEU A 18 0.19 1.57 -8.32
CA LEU A 18 0.64 0.40 -9.09
C LEU A 18 1.54 0.77 -10.28
N ASN A 19 1.35 1.96 -10.85
CA ASN A 19 2.15 2.45 -11.96
C ASN A 19 3.35 3.31 -11.51
N SER A 20 3.55 3.50 -10.20
CA SER A 20 4.73 4.18 -9.67
C SER A 20 5.89 3.19 -9.66
N CYS A 21 6.86 3.34 -10.56
CA CYS A 21 8.03 2.47 -10.61
C CYS A 21 9.02 2.68 -9.43
N ALA A 22 8.54 3.15 -8.28
CA ALA A 22 9.39 3.40 -7.12
C ALA A 22 9.74 2.07 -6.42
N PRO A 23 11.02 1.78 -6.18
CA PRO A 23 11.42 0.54 -5.51
C PRO A 23 10.96 0.54 -4.04
N GLY A 24 10.67 -0.65 -3.51
CA GLY A 24 10.37 -0.85 -2.08
C GLY A 24 8.97 -0.45 -1.64
N ILE A 25 8.06 -0.17 -2.58
CA ILE A 25 6.65 0.05 -2.27
C ILE A 25 5.88 -1.28 -2.30
N ALA A 26 4.97 -1.46 -1.35
CA ALA A 26 3.97 -2.53 -1.36
C ALA A 26 2.58 -1.90 -1.44
N VAL A 27 1.80 -2.28 -2.45
CA VAL A 27 0.45 -1.74 -2.69
C VAL A 27 -0.58 -2.78 -2.28
N VAL A 28 -1.60 -2.37 -1.52
CA VAL A 28 -2.74 -3.21 -1.13
C VAL A 28 -4.04 -2.58 -1.62
N ASN A 29 -5.13 -3.36 -1.63
CA ASN A 29 -6.46 -2.86 -1.98
C ASN A 29 -6.87 -1.68 -1.10
N ILE A 30 -7.73 -0.79 -1.65
CA ILE A 30 -8.35 0.29 -0.89
C ILE A 30 -9.07 -0.31 0.34
N ASP A 31 -8.90 0.35 1.48
CA ASP A 31 -9.42 -0.07 2.79
C ASP A 31 -8.90 -1.42 3.32
N ASN A 32 -7.93 -2.07 2.67
CA ASN A 32 -7.29 -3.29 3.19
C ASN A 32 -6.20 -2.97 4.23
N GLY A 33 -6.63 -2.43 5.37
CA GLY A 33 -5.74 -2.10 6.49
C GLY A 33 -5.06 -3.34 7.11
N PHE A 34 -5.75 -4.49 7.12
CA PHE A 34 -5.17 -5.74 7.62
C PHE A 34 -3.99 -6.20 6.77
N GLY A 35 -4.15 -6.25 5.44
CA GLY A 35 -3.07 -6.61 4.53
C GLY A 35 -1.89 -5.65 4.62
N ALA A 36 -2.16 -4.34 4.79
CA ALA A 36 -1.11 -3.35 5.03
C ALA A 36 -0.33 -3.63 6.32
N GLY A 37 -1.01 -3.88 7.44
CA GLY A 37 -0.38 -4.17 8.73
C GLY A 37 0.40 -5.49 8.73
N TYR A 38 -0.14 -6.52 8.09
CA TYR A 38 0.54 -7.80 7.94
C TYR A 38 1.84 -7.66 7.13
N MET A 39 1.79 -6.98 5.99
CA MET A 39 2.98 -6.71 5.17
C MET A 39 4.02 -5.87 5.92
N ALA A 40 3.58 -4.84 6.66
CA ALA A 40 4.47 -4.05 7.51
C ALA A 40 5.16 -4.92 8.58
N SER A 41 4.44 -5.85 9.19
CA SER A 41 5.02 -6.81 10.13
C SER A 41 6.08 -7.69 9.46
N LEU A 42 5.80 -8.26 8.29
CA LEU A 42 6.78 -9.05 7.54
C LEU A 42 8.05 -8.25 7.25
N ILE A 43 7.91 -7.01 6.76
CA ILE A 43 9.05 -6.10 6.52
C ILE A 43 9.85 -5.83 7.79
N ASN A 44 9.17 -5.56 8.90
CA ASN A 44 9.84 -5.33 10.18
C ASN A 44 10.63 -6.55 10.67
N HIS A 45 10.20 -7.78 10.35
CA HIS A 45 10.90 -9.00 10.72
C HIS A 45 12.03 -9.38 9.76
N MET A 46 11.95 -9.02 8.48
CA MET A 46 13.06 -9.23 7.52
C MET A 46 14.36 -8.54 7.97
N GLY A 47 14.28 -7.40 8.68
CA GLY A 47 15.45 -6.72 9.25
C GLY A 47 15.98 -7.31 10.56
N ARG A 48 15.29 -8.31 11.13
CA ARG A 48 15.61 -8.91 12.44
C ARG A 48 16.34 -10.25 12.34
N GLU A 49 16.53 -10.78 11.13
CA GLU A 49 17.48 -11.86 10.87
C GLU A 49 18.90 -11.27 10.83
N LYS A 50 19.49 -11.12 12.02
CA LYS A 50 20.93 -11.01 12.25
C LYS A 50 21.34 -12.03 13.28
#